data_AF-A0A7R9ZS01-F1
#
_entry.id   AF-A0A7R9ZS01-F1
#
_cell.length_a   1.000
_cell.length_b   1.000
_cell.length_c   1.000
_cell.angle_alpha   90.00
_cell.angle_beta   90.00
_cell.angle_gamma   90.00
#
_symmetry.space_group_name_H-M   'P 1'
#
loop_
_entity.id
_entity.type
_entity.pdbx_description
1 polymer ?
#
loop_
_entity_poly.entity_id
_entity_poly.type
_entity_poly.pdbx_seq_one_letter_code
_entity_poly.pdbx_strand_id
1 'polypeptide(L)'
;LVKAAVEDWTPSQGGSPESKELRERAMAELQQQQQKDQQSDKQSSNGTSKSTKNQKKSKGGSKLTGKERKEQQNALLRPIIAGYVNDIEDFGAGFHKPTWKDLFAVRMVNLPITLAQGAIWQASYVVRRMQKKDLNDEEKDVLTERAVGHVAWDLASDDDRKAMVARKLWVKENLLEWIEEQEIKKLPKSDQKYINKLKKRGVKAD
;
A
#
# COMPACT_ATOMS: atom_id res chain seq x y z
N LEU A 1 1.87 -8.55 13.27
CA LEU A 1 0.82 -8.69 12.24
C LEU A 1 -0.04 -9.95 12.43
N VAL A 2 0.54 -11.16 12.40
CA VAL A 2 -0.19 -12.44 12.62
C VAL A 2 -1.06 -12.44 13.89
N LYS A 3 -0.49 -12.03 15.03
CA LYS A 3 -1.23 -11.99 16.30
C LYS A 3 -2.43 -11.03 16.27
N ALA A 4 -2.26 -9.86 15.66
CA ALA A 4 -3.30 -8.85 15.52
C ALA A 4 -4.45 -9.32 14.62
N ALA A 5 -4.13 -10.01 13.52
CA ALA A 5 -5.12 -10.60 12.61
C ALA A 5 -5.91 -11.76 13.27
N VAL A 6 -5.22 -12.61 14.03
CA VAL A 6 -5.84 -13.74 14.76
C VAL A 6 -6.73 -13.26 15.90
N GLU A 7 -6.33 -12.22 16.63
CA GLU A 7 -7.03 -11.74 17.84
C GLU A 7 -8.03 -10.59 17.57
N ASP A 8 -8.17 -10.13 16.33
CA ASP A 8 -9.05 -9.02 15.92
C ASP A 8 -8.76 -7.71 16.65
N TRP A 9 -7.49 -7.33 16.66
CA TRP A 9 -7.08 -6.13 17.38
C TRP A 9 -7.68 -4.88 16.73
N THR A 10 -8.22 -4.01 17.58
CA THR A 10 -8.68 -2.68 17.15
C THR A 10 -7.49 -1.76 16.87
N PRO A 11 -7.67 -0.64 16.14
CA PRO A 11 -6.58 0.34 15.94
C PRO A 11 -5.94 0.82 17.25
N SER A 12 -6.71 0.89 18.35
CA SER A 12 -6.20 1.25 19.68
C SER A 12 -5.24 0.21 20.29
N GLN A 13 -5.31 -1.04 19.83
CA GLN A 13 -4.48 -2.16 20.27
C GLN A 13 -3.35 -2.47 19.27
N GLY A 14 -3.17 -1.64 18.22
CA GLY A 14 -2.15 -1.85 17.20
C GLY A 14 -2.60 -2.72 16.02
N GLY A 15 -3.91 -2.83 15.76
CA GLY A 15 -4.43 -3.46 14.56
C GLY A 15 -4.22 -2.58 13.32
N SER A 16 -3.46 -3.06 12.33
CA SER A 16 -3.31 -2.41 11.03
C SER A 16 -4.50 -2.73 10.10
N PRO A 17 -4.81 -1.89 9.10
CA PRO A 17 -5.81 -2.20 8.08
C PRO A 17 -5.56 -3.56 7.40
N GLU A 18 -4.30 -3.84 7.07
CA GLU A 18 -3.86 -5.11 6.49
C GLU A 18 -4.20 -6.32 7.38
N SER A 19 -4.04 -6.19 8.70
CA SER A 19 -4.37 -7.27 9.64
C SER A 19 -5.86 -7.63 9.64
N LYS A 20 -6.74 -6.67 9.32
CA LYS A 20 -8.18 -6.92 9.17
C LYS A 20 -8.49 -7.60 7.85
N GLU A 21 -7.90 -7.13 6.76
CA GLU A 21 -8.07 -7.75 5.43
C GLU A 21 -7.61 -9.20 5.42
N LEU A 22 -6.50 -9.52 6.09
CA LEU A 22 -6.00 -10.89 6.25
C LEU A 22 -6.98 -11.79 7.00
N ARG A 23 -7.59 -11.26 8.06
CA ARG A 23 -8.59 -11.98 8.84
C ARG A 23 -9.84 -12.25 7.99
N GLU A 24 -10.32 -11.24 7.25
CA GLU A 24 -11.48 -11.38 6.36
C GLU A 24 -11.25 -12.42 5.27
N ARG A 25 -10.09 -12.38 4.61
CA ARG A 25 -9.71 -13.39 3.59
C ARG A 25 -9.62 -14.80 4.19
N ALA A 26 -8.97 -14.96 5.35
CA ALA A 26 -8.86 -16.25 6.03
C ALA A 26 -10.24 -16.81 6.48
N MET A 27 -11.16 -15.95 6.93
CA MET A 27 -12.53 -16.35 7.26
C MET A 27 -13.33 -16.75 6.02
N ALA A 28 -13.17 -16.03 4.90
CA ALA A 28 -13.85 -16.36 3.66
C ALA A 28 -13.42 -17.74 3.11
N GLU A 29 -12.13 -18.05 3.21
CA GLU A 29 -11.60 -19.34 2.78
C GLU A 29 -12.08 -20.50 3.67
N LEU A 30 -12.13 -20.33 5.00
CA LEU A 30 -12.72 -21.33 5.89
C LEU A 30 -14.19 -21.59 5.59
N GLN A 31 -14.97 -20.55 5.24
CA GLN A 31 -16.35 -20.71 4.81
C GLN A 31 -16.46 -21.49 3.49
N GLN A 32 -15.56 -21.23 2.53
CA GLN A 32 -15.51 -21.97 1.27
C GLN A 32 -15.11 -23.44 1.49
N GLN A 33 -14.15 -23.72 2.37
CA GLN A 33 -13.75 -25.10 2.72
C GLN A 33 -14.93 -25.84 3.38
N GLN A 34 -15.60 -25.22 4.34
CA GLN A 34 -16.80 -25.82 4.98
C GLN A 34 -17.95 -26.06 4.00
N GLN A 35 -18.13 -25.20 3.00
CA GLN A 35 -19.13 -25.41 1.94
C GLN A 35 -18.74 -26.56 1.00
N LYS A 36 -17.45 -26.70 0.65
CA LYS A 36 -16.94 -27.81 -0.16
C LYS A 36 -17.04 -29.14 0.58
N ASP A 37 -16.72 -29.19 1.87
CA ASP A 37 -16.85 -30.39 2.70
C ASP A 37 -18.32 -30.79 2.88
N GLN A 38 -19.23 -29.82 3.03
CA GLN A 38 -20.67 -30.09 3.05
C GLN A 38 -21.24 -30.56 1.71
N GLN A 39 -20.59 -30.24 0.59
CA GLN A 39 -20.97 -30.73 -0.74
C GLN A 39 -20.41 -32.13 -1.00
N SER A 40 -19.17 -32.43 -0.59
CA SER A 40 -18.56 -33.76 -0.72
C SER A 40 -19.27 -34.81 0.15
N ASP A 41 -19.67 -34.45 1.37
CA ASP A 41 -20.45 -35.34 2.25
C ASP A 41 -21.86 -35.62 1.71
N LYS A 42 -22.49 -34.63 1.04
CA LYS A 42 -23.79 -34.83 0.39
C LYS A 42 -23.68 -35.75 -0.82
N GLN A 43 -22.57 -35.70 -1.55
CA GLN A 43 -22.34 -36.54 -2.73
C GLN A 43 -21.95 -37.99 -2.36
N SER A 44 -21.33 -38.21 -1.20
CA SER A 44 -21.01 -39.54 -0.68
C SER A 44 -22.18 -40.26 0.02
N SER A 45 -23.33 -39.60 0.20
CA SER A 45 -24.51 -40.16 0.89
C SER A 45 -25.51 -40.93 -0.01
N ASN A 46 -25.23 -41.07 -1.31
CA ASN A 46 -26.10 -41.78 -2.26
C ASN A 46 -25.57 -43.16 -2.72
N GLY A 47 -24.63 -43.76 -1.96
CA GLY A 47 -24.06 -45.09 -2.21
C GLY A 47 -24.17 -46.01 -0.99
N THR A 48 -24.82 -47.14 -1.16
CA THR A 48 -25.36 -48.05 -0.14
C THR A 48 -24.33 -48.81 0.74
N SER A 49 -24.59 -48.78 2.06
CA SER A 49 -24.41 -49.83 3.09
C SER A 49 -23.04 -50.23 3.72
N LYS A 50 -23.00 -50.00 5.04
CA LYS A 50 -22.66 -50.92 6.16
C LYS A 50 -21.22 -51.41 6.36
N SER A 51 -20.51 -50.83 7.35
CA SER A 51 -19.70 -51.60 8.33
C SER A 51 -19.26 -50.74 9.54
N THR A 52 -19.69 -51.19 10.73
CA THR A 52 -18.98 -51.20 12.03
C THR A 52 -18.49 -49.90 12.70
N LYS A 53 -19.38 -49.36 13.54
CA LYS A 53 -19.18 -48.94 14.95
C LYS A 53 -17.72 -48.76 15.43
N ASN A 54 -17.36 -47.52 15.78
CA ASN A 54 -16.77 -47.30 17.10
C ASN A 54 -17.22 -45.98 17.72
N GLN A 55 -17.98 -46.12 18.81
CA GLN A 55 -18.38 -45.02 19.67
C GLN A 55 -17.18 -44.59 20.51
N LYS A 56 -16.83 -43.31 20.42
CA LYS A 56 -16.43 -42.54 21.60
C LYS A 56 -17.14 -41.19 21.55
N LYS A 57 -18.44 -41.23 21.90
CA LYS A 57 -19.16 -40.06 22.41
C LYS A 57 -18.51 -39.72 23.75
N SER A 58 -17.59 -38.75 23.77
CA SER A 58 -17.22 -38.06 25.00
C SER A 58 -18.41 -37.21 25.43
N LYS A 59 -19.13 -37.75 26.42
CA LYS A 59 -20.18 -37.08 27.17
C LYS A 59 -19.51 -36.02 28.05
N GLY A 60 -19.78 -34.75 27.78
CA GLY A 60 -19.21 -33.64 28.56
C GLY A 60 -19.66 -32.28 28.05
N GLY A 61 -20.98 -32.10 27.92
CA GLY A 61 -21.58 -30.81 27.57
C GLY A 61 -21.45 -29.80 28.73
N SER A 62 -20.25 -29.26 28.93
CA SER A 62 -20.12 -27.90 29.45
C SER A 62 -20.43 -26.98 28.28
N LYS A 63 -21.27 -25.96 28.50
CA LYS A 63 -21.40 -24.85 27.56
C LYS A 63 -20.00 -24.24 27.42
N LEU A 64 -19.25 -24.65 26.39
CA LEU A 64 -17.97 -24.04 26.02
C LEU A 64 -18.16 -22.54 26.12
N THR A 65 -17.39 -21.92 27.00
CA THR A 65 -17.50 -20.49 27.23
C THR A 65 -17.22 -19.79 25.90
N GLY A 66 -17.83 -18.62 25.65
CA GLY A 66 -17.61 -17.88 24.41
C GLY A 66 -16.12 -17.63 24.11
N LYS A 67 -15.26 -17.71 25.14
CA LYS A 67 -13.79 -17.65 25.04
C LYS A 67 -13.18 -18.91 24.42
N GLU A 68 -13.54 -20.12 24.89
CA GLU A 68 -12.98 -21.37 24.36
C GLU A 68 -13.36 -21.61 22.88
N ARG A 69 -14.57 -21.21 22.46
CA ARG A 69 -14.98 -21.29 21.04
C ARG A 69 -14.16 -20.34 20.15
N LYS A 70 -13.89 -19.12 20.64
CA LYS A 70 -13.04 -18.15 19.93
C LYS A 70 -11.60 -18.65 19.85
N GLU A 71 -11.10 -19.29 20.90
CA GLU A 71 -9.74 -19.85 20.91
C GLU A 71 -9.58 -21.01 19.92
N GLN A 72 -10.58 -21.88 19.78
CA GLN A 72 -10.59 -22.93 18.76
C GLN A 72 -10.63 -22.36 17.33
N GLN A 73 -11.46 -21.34 17.09
CA GLN A 73 -11.48 -20.63 15.79
C GLN A 73 -10.14 -19.96 15.51
N ASN A 74 -9.55 -19.31 16.51
CA ASN A 74 -8.24 -18.66 16.39
C ASN A 74 -7.12 -19.68 16.14
N ALA A 75 -7.19 -20.88 16.71
CA ALA A 75 -6.23 -21.95 16.48
C ALA A 75 -6.25 -22.44 15.03
N LEU A 76 -7.44 -22.53 14.41
CA LEU A 76 -7.61 -22.89 13.00
C LEU A 76 -7.18 -21.78 12.05
N LEU A 77 -7.39 -20.52 12.43
CA LEU A 77 -7.00 -19.35 11.64
C LEU A 77 -5.49 -19.08 11.66
N ARG A 78 -4.78 -19.44 12.75
CA ARG A 78 -3.32 -19.24 12.89
C ARG A 78 -2.48 -19.78 11.72
N PRO A 79 -2.61 -21.04 11.27
CA PRO A 79 -1.80 -21.56 10.16
C PRO A 79 -2.12 -20.88 8.83
N ILE A 80 -3.40 -20.57 8.58
CA ILE A 80 -3.85 -19.89 7.35
C ILE A 80 -3.30 -18.47 7.29
N ILE A 81 -3.44 -17.72 8.39
CA ILE A 81 -2.91 -16.36 8.51
C ILE A 81 -1.38 -16.36 8.47
N ALA A 82 -0.71 -17.35 9.08
CA ALA A 82 0.73 -17.48 8.99
C ALA A 82 1.21 -17.74 7.55
N GLY A 83 0.47 -18.53 6.76
CA GLY A 83 0.70 -18.70 5.33
C GLY A 83 0.59 -17.36 4.61
N TYR A 84 -0.54 -16.67 4.76
CA TYR A 84 -0.77 -15.40 4.09
C TYR A 84 0.22 -14.30 4.46
N VAL A 85 0.71 -14.25 5.71
CA VAL A 85 1.70 -13.25 6.11
C VAL A 85 3.06 -13.44 5.43
N ASN A 86 3.40 -14.66 5.01
CA ASN A 86 4.64 -14.89 4.25
C ASN A 86 4.54 -14.42 2.78
N ASP A 87 3.31 -14.30 2.28
CA ASP A 87 3.01 -13.84 0.91
C ASP A 87 2.83 -12.30 0.84
N ILE A 88 2.78 -11.62 1.99
CA ILE A 88 2.75 -10.16 2.03
C ILE A 88 4.14 -9.64 1.65
N GLU A 89 4.21 -8.95 0.52
CA GLU A 89 5.44 -8.33 0.04
C GLU A 89 5.68 -6.94 0.65
N ASP A 90 4.61 -6.22 0.99
CA ASP A 90 4.62 -4.88 1.59
C ASP A 90 3.80 -4.88 2.89
N PHE A 91 4.46 -4.58 4.01
CA PHE A 91 3.87 -4.51 5.34
C PHE A 91 3.35 -3.09 5.68
N GLY A 92 3.39 -2.19 4.69
CA GLY A 92 3.08 -0.79 4.86
C GLY A 92 4.19 -0.02 5.59
N ALA A 93 4.06 1.32 5.60
CA ALA A 93 5.03 2.25 6.19
C ALA A 93 6.47 2.15 5.64
N GLY A 94 6.64 1.60 4.42
CA GLY A 94 7.94 1.45 3.76
C GLY A 94 8.72 0.20 4.16
N PHE A 95 8.09 -0.73 4.89
CA PHE A 95 8.68 -2.03 5.20
C PHE A 95 8.20 -3.06 4.18
N HIS A 96 9.12 -3.53 3.35
CA HIS A 96 8.87 -4.65 2.43
C HIS A 96 9.80 -5.82 2.76
N LYS A 97 9.49 -6.98 2.20
CA LYS A 97 10.38 -8.15 2.31
C LYS A 97 11.77 -7.77 1.77
N PRO A 98 12.86 -8.07 2.51
CA PRO A 98 14.20 -7.69 2.10
C PRO A 98 14.53 -8.34 0.75
N THR A 99 14.77 -7.51 -0.25
CA THR A 99 15.15 -7.90 -1.59
C THR A 99 16.68 -7.90 -1.70
N TRP A 100 17.22 -8.61 -2.68
CA TRP A 100 18.66 -8.65 -2.94
C TRP A 100 19.26 -7.26 -3.21
N LYS A 101 18.43 -6.31 -3.65
CA LYS A 101 18.80 -4.91 -3.90
C LYS A 101 18.93 -4.07 -2.62
N ASP A 102 18.34 -4.52 -1.51
CA ASP A 102 18.38 -3.80 -0.22
C ASP A 102 19.60 -4.16 0.61
N LEU A 103 20.39 -5.14 0.17
CA LEU A 103 21.68 -5.43 0.77
C LEU A 103 22.57 -4.19 0.68
N PHE A 104 23.07 -3.75 1.84
CA PHE A 104 23.97 -2.60 1.95
C PHE A 104 25.18 -2.71 1.01
N ALA A 105 25.74 -3.91 0.85
CA ALA A 105 26.85 -4.18 -0.06
C ALA A 105 26.50 -3.84 -1.52
N VAL A 106 25.31 -4.24 -1.99
CA VAL A 106 24.83 -3.93 -3.34
C VAL A 106 24.62 -2.43 -3.51
N ARG A 107 24.07 -1.77 -2.49
CA ARG A 107 23.89 -0.30 -2.52
C ARG A 107 25.23 0.44 -2.56
N MET A 108 26.24 -0.01 -1.82
CA MET A 108 27.58 0.59 -1.84
C MET A 108 28.27 0.45 -3.19
N VAL A 109 28.06 -0.66 -3.91
CA VAL A 109 28.59 -0.85 -5.27
C VAL A 109 27.86 0.01 -6.30
N ASN A 110 26.54 0.18 -6.16
CA ASN A 110 25.73 0.96 -7.11
C ASN A 110 25.77 2.48 -6.86
N LEU A 111 26.06 2.91 -5.64
CA LEU A 111 26.16 4.32 -5.25
C LEU A 111 27.14 5.12 -6.12
N PRO A 112 28.40 4.70 -6.37
CA PRO A 112 29.31 5.48 -7.21
C PRO A 112 28.80 5.61 -8.66
N ILE A 113 28.11 4.59 -9.19
CA ILE A 113 27.56 4.61 -10.55
C ILE A 113 26.45 5.65 -10.66
N THR A 114 25.48 5.60 -9.73
CA THR A 114 24.36 6.54 -9.69
C THR A 114 24.82 7.98 -9.43
N LEU A 115 25.81 8.17 -8.56
CA LEU A 115 26.43 9.49 -8.34
C LEU A 115 27.17 10.00 -9.58
N ALA A 116 27.93 9.14 -10.28
CA ALA A 116 28.65 9.54 -11.49
C ALA A 116 27.68 9.97 -12.60
N GLN A 117 26.60 9.23 -12.81
CA GLN A 117 25.54 9.60 -13.75
C GLN A 117 24.92 10.95 -13.40
N GLY A 118 24.58 11.16 -12.13
CA GLY A 118 24.08 12.44 -11.64
C GLY A 118 25.08 13.58 -11.86
N ALA A 119 26.36 13.36 -11.58
CA ALA A 119 27.43 14.35 -11.76
C ALA A 119 27.64 14.72 -13.23
N ILE A 120 27.63 13.73 -14.14
CA ILE A 120 27.73 13.96 -15.59
C ILE A 120 26.56 14.79 -16.10
N TRP A 121 25.34 14.49 -15.63
CA TRP A 121 24.15 15.26 -15.98
C TRP A 121 24.26 16.71 -15.48
N GLN A 122 24.65 16.90 -14.21
CA GLN A 122 24.82 18.24 -13.63
C GLN A 122 25.91 19.03 -14.37
N ALA A 123 27.06 18.41 -14.69
CA ALA A 123 28.12 19.06 -15.44
C ALA A 123 27.65 19.47 -16.85
N SER A 124 26.96 18.58 -17.55
CA SER A 124 26.38 18.85 -18.87
C SER A 124 25.37 19.99 -18.83
N TYR A 125 24.49 19.99 -17.82
CA TYR A 125 23.52 21.04 -17.58
C TYR A 125 24.20 22.39 -17.33
N VAL A 126 25.19 22.45 -16.44
CA VAL A 126 25.93 23.69 -16.12
C VAL A 126 26.67 24.23 -17.35
N VAL A 127 27.33 23.38 -18.13
CA VAL A 127 28.00 23.77 -19.38
C VAL A 127 27.00 24.37 -20.37
N ARG A 128 25.83 23.76 -20.55
CA ARG A 128 24.77 24.29 -21.44
C ARG A 128 24.22 25.63 -20.97
N ARG A 129 24.06 25.82 -19.64
CA ARG A 129 23.64 27.10 -19.06
C ARG A 129 24.70 28.20 -19.23
N MET A 130 25.97 27.87 -19.12
CA MET A 130 27.06 28.81 -19.44
C MET A 130 27.07 29.21 -20.92
N GLN A 131 26.70 28.29 -21.82
CA GLN A 131 26.54 28.54 -23.25
C GLN A 131 25.25 29.29 -23.62
N LYS A 132 24.41 29.67 -22.63
CA LYS A 132 23.11 30.36 -22.81
C LYS A 132 22.16 29.65 -23.80
N LYS A 133 22.23 28.32 -23.87
CA LYS A 133 21.33 27.52 -24.70
C LYS A 133 19.97 27.38 -24.00
N ASP A 134 18.92 27.25 -24.82
CA ASP A 134 17.57 26.95 -24.34
C ASP A 134 17.49 25.56 -23.70
N LEU A 135 16.55 25.39 -22.76
CA LEU A 135 16.34 24.12 -22.08
C LEU A 135 15.88 23.06 -23.08
N ASN A 136 16.57 21.92 -23.07
CA ASN A 136 16.13 20.73 -23.79
C ASN A 136 14.85 20.17 -23.15
N ASP A 137 14.05 19.42 -23.90
CA ASP A 137 12.82 18.83 -23.35
C ASP A 137 13.12 17.82 -22.24
N GLU A 138 14.17 17.00 -22.39
CA GLU A 138 14.64 16.09 -21.32
C GLU A 138 15.10 16.84 -20.05
N GLU A 139 15.69 18.02 -20.20
CA GLU A 139 16.13 18.84 -19.07
C GLU A 139 14.93 19.42 -18.32
N LYS A 140 13.86 19.79 -19.04
CA LYS A 140 12.60 20.27 -18.45
C LYS A 140 11.93 19.17 -17.65
N ASP A 141 11.91 17.95 -18.17
CA ASP A 141 11.32 16.80 -17.47
C ASP A 141 12.05 16.53 -16.16
N VAL A 142 13.38 16.40 -16.20
CA VAL A 142 14.19 16.15 -14.99
C VAL A 142 14.07 17.30 -13.98
N LEU A 143 14.02 18.56 -14.43
CA LEU A 143 13.83 19.70 -13.55
C LEU A 143 12.43 19.72 -12.92
N THR A 144 11.40 19.31 -13.67
CA THR A 144 10.03 19.20 -13.18
C THR A 144 9.91 18.08 -12.16
N GLU A 145 10.46 16.90 -12.46
CA GLU A 145 10.52 15.77 -11.55
C GLU A 145 11.21 16.14 -10.24
N ARG A 146 12.35 16.86 -10.31
CA ARG A 146 13.07 17.31 -9.12
C ARG A 146 12.28 18.34 -8.29
N ALA A 147 11.46 19.17 -8.94
CA ALA A 147 10.64 20.19 -8.28
C ALA A 147 9.41 19.59 -7.59
N VAL A 148 8.74 18.65 -8.25
CA VAL A 148 7.52 17.98 -7.77
C VAL A 148 7.85 16.87 -6.75
N GLY A 149 9.01 16.26 -6.88
CA GLY A 149 9.47 15.12 -6.08
C GLY A 149 9.18 13.79 -6.77
N HIS A 150 10.15 12.87 -6.68
CA HIS A 150 10.13 11.58 -7.38
C HIS A 150 8.83 10.78 -7.16
N VAL A 151 8.36 10.70 -5.91
CA VAL A 151 7.14 9.94 -5.58
C VAL A 151 5.90 10.52 -6.26
N ALA A 152 5.75 11.85 -6.25
CA ALA A 152 4.61 12.52 -6.86
C ALA A 152 4.67 12.46 -8.39
N TRP A 153 5.88 12.48 -8.96
CA TRP A 153 6.10 12.31 -10.39
C TRP A 153 5.79 10.88 -10.85
N ASP A 154 6.27 9.87 -10.13
CA ASP A 154 6.05 8.46 -10.46
C ASP A 154 4.57 8.06 -10.40
N LEU A 155 3.84 8.59 -9.43
CA LEU A 155 2.39 8.38 -9.30
C LEU A 155 1.56 9.17 -10.31
N ALA A 156 2.12 10.20 -10.96
CA ALA A 156 1.40 11.03 -11.91
C ALA A 156 1.25 10.34 -13.28
N SER A 157 0.06 10.49 -13.88
CA SER A 157 -0.22 10.02 -15.24
C SER A 157 0.61 10.77 -16.28
N ASP A 158 0.85 10.17 -17.45
CA ASP A 158 1.65 10.79 -18.51
C ASP A 158 1.08 12.14 -18.99
N ASP A 159 -0.25 12.29 -18.96
CA ASP A 159 -0.92 13.55 -19.31
C ASP A 159 -0.70 14.61 -18.23
N ASP A 160 -0.73 14.22 -16.95
CA ASP A 160 -0.40 15.12 -15.84
C ASP A 160 1.06 15.55 -15.87
N ARG A 161 1.98 14.64 -16.22
CA ARG A 161 3.42 14.96 -16.39
C ARG A 161 3.63 16.01 -17.47
N LYS A 162 2.99 15.85 -18.64
CA LYS A 162 3.03 16.85 -19.71
C LYS A 162 2.44 18.19 -19.27
N ALA A 163 1.33 18.18 -18.52
CA ALA A 163 0.73 19.39 -17.99
C ALA A 163 1.65 20.10 -16.98
N MET A 164 2.36 19.35 -16.14
CA MET A 164 3.35 19.87 -15.19
C MET A 164 4.55 20.52 -15.91
N VAL A 165 5.04 19.88 -16.98
CA VAL A 165 6.13 20.42 -17.80
C VAL A 165 5.68 21.69 -18.55
N ALA A 166 4.46 21.68 -19.10
CA ALA A 166 3.89 22.83 -19.81
C ALA A 166 3.71 24.06 -18.90
N ARG A 167 3.34 23.85 -17.63
CA ARG A 167 3.24 24.90 -16.61
C ARG A 167 4.59 25.37 -16.07
N LYS A 168 5.71 24.77 -16.52
CA LYS A 168 7.07 25.13 -16.09
C LYS A 168 7.25 25.06 -14.57
N LEU A 169 6.81 23.95 -13.95
CA LEU A 169 6.87 23.76 -12.49
C LEU A 169 8.31 23.80 -11.91
N TRP A 170 9.35 23.78 -12.76
CA TRP A 170 10.71 24.08 -12.34
C TRP A 170 10.93 25.54 -11.90
N VAL A 171 9.99 26.44 -12.19
CA VAL A 171 9.98 27.82 -11.68
C VAL A 171 9.31 27.82 -10.31
N LYS A 172 9.98 28.38 -9.30
CA LYS A 172 9.54 28.33 -7.90
C LYS A 172 8.14 28.94 -7.68
N GLU A 173 7.80 30.01 -8.38
CA GLU A 173 6.50 30.67 -8.26
C GLU A 173 5.36 29.74 -8.73
N ASN A 174 5.50 29.16 -9.93
CA ASN A 174 4.54 28.20 -10.48
C ASN A 174 4.45 26.93 -9.63
N LEU A 175 5.55 26.51 -9.00
CA LEU A 175 5.57 25.38 -8.09
C LEU A 175 4.74 25.65 -6.84
N LEU A 176 4.91 26.83 -6.21
CA LEU A 176 4.16 27.20 -5.02
C LEU A 176 2.65 27.26 -5.32
N GLU A 177 2.26 27.89 -6.43
CA GLU A 177 0.87 27.92 -6.87
C GLU A 177 0.31 26.51 -7.10
N TRP A 178 1.10 25.63 -7.71
CA TRP A 178 0.69 24.24 -7.93
C TRP A 178 0.57 23.45 -6.62
N ILE A 179 1.50 23.63 -5.66
CA ILE A 179 1.43 22.98 -4.35
C ILE A 179 0.16 23.43 -3.62
N GLU A 180 -0.13 24.74 -3.61
CA GLU A 180 -1.38 25.26 -3.05
C GLU A 180 -2.62 24.67 -3.72
N GLU A 181 -2.63 24.54 -5.06
CA GLU A 181 -3.72 23.88 -5.78
C GLU A 181 -3.89 22.42 -5.35
N GLN A 182 -2.80 21.68 -5.16
CA GLN A 182 -2.84 20.29 -4.71
C GLN A 182 -3.32 20.17 -3.26
N GLU A 183 -2.93 21.09 -2.38
CA GLU A 183 -3.42 21.14 -1.01
C GLU A 183 -4.92 21.44 -0.96
N ILE A 184 -5.39 22.41 -1.77
CA ILE A 184 -6.81 22.72 -1.92
C ILE A 184 -7.58 21.50 -2.44
N LYS A 185 -7.04 20.74 -3.41
CA LYS A 185 -7.69 19.52 -3.90
C LYS A 185 -7.85 18.43 -2.84
N LYS A 186 -6.95 18.36 -1.85
CA LYS A 186 -7.03 17.39 -0.74
C LYS A 186 -8.08 17.77 0.31
N LEU A 187 -8.44 19.05 0.41
CA LEU A 187 -9.48 19.55 1.31
C LEU A 187 -10.90 19.10 0.87
N PRO A 188 -11.88 19.04 1.79
CA PRO A 188 -13.25 18.70 1.45
C PRO A 188 -13.88 19.78 0.54
N LYS A 189 -14.88 19.39 -0.28
CA LYS A 189 -15.50 20.26 -1.29
C LYS A 189 -16.12 21.55 -0.72
N SER A 190 -16.50 21.58 0.55
CA SER A 190 -16.98 22.79 1.25
C SER A 190 -15.88 23.83 1.37
N ASP A 191 -14.70 23.40 1.80
CA ASP A 191 -13.57 24.25 2.15
C ASP A 191 -12.87 24.72 0.88
N GLN A 192 -12.82 23.87 -0.14
CA GLN A 192 -12.42 24.24 -1.50
C GLN A 192 -13.20 25.45 -2.02
N LYS A 193 -14.54 25.44 -1.89
CA LYS A 193 -15.39 26.54 -2.35
C LYS A 193 -15.13 27.82 -1.56
N TYR A 194 -14.91 27.70 -0.25
CA TYR A 194 -14.61 28.82 0.62
C TYR A 194 -13.26 29.47 0.25
N ILE A 195 -12.20 28.68 0.14
CA ILE A 195 -10.86 29.14 -0.24
C ILE A 195 -10.86 29.77 -1.64
N ASN A 196 -11.54 29.14 -2.62
CA ASN A 196 -11.66 29.71 -3.96
C ASN A 196 -12.43 31.04 -3.97
N LYS A 197 -13.41 31.22 -3.07
CA LYS A 197 -14.13 32.49 -2.91
C LYS A 197 -13.25 33.58 -2.27
N LEU A 198 -12.38 33.21 -1.32
CA LEU A 198 -11.40 34.11 -0.73
C LEU A 198 -10.33 34.53 -1.74
N LYS A 199 -9.77 33.58 -2.50
CA LYS A 199 -8.81 33.86 -3.59
C LYS A 199 -9.40 34.82 -4.63
N LYS A 200 -10.67 34.63 -5.04
CA LYS A 200 -11.37 35.55 -5.95
C LYS A 200 -11.58 36.96 -5.39
N ARG A 201 -11.58 37.12 -4.07
CA ARG A 201 -11.71 38.41 -3.38
C ARG A 201 -10.37 39.10 -3.12
N GLY A 202 -9.25 38.49 -3.54
CA GLY A 202 -7.90 39.05 -3.35
C GLY A 202 -7.41 39.01 -1.91
N VAL A 203 -8.12 38.32 -1.01
CA VAL A 203 -7.68 38.13 0.37
C VAL A 203 -6.75 36.93 0.38
N LYS A 204 -5.43 37.20 0.47
CA LYS A 204 -4.46 36.15 0.81
C LYS A 204 -4.80 35.68 2.22
N ALA A 205 -5.01 34.37 2.37
CA ALA A 205 -5.13 33.78 3.69
C ALA A 205 -3.71 33.70 4.24
N ASP A 206 -3.37 34.62 5.15
CA ASP A 206 -2.16 34.57 5.96
C ASP A 206 -2.23 33.43 6.99
#